data_AF-A0A2I5TDH2-F1
#
_entry.id   AF-A0A2I5TDH2-F1
#
_cell.length_a   1.000
_cell.length_b   1.000
_cell.length_c   1.000
_cell.angle_alpha   90.00
_cell.angle_beta   90.00
_cell.angle_gamma   90.00
#
_symmetry.space_group_name_H-M   'P 1'
#
loop_
_entity.id
_entity.type
_entity.pdbx_description
1 polymer ?
#
loop_
_entity_poly.entity_id
_entity_poly.type
_entity_poly.pdbx_seq_one_letter_code
_entity_poly.pdbx_strand_id
1 'polypeptide(L)'
;MSAPPSLRPVDLHAWLTSPSYEIIDLTFSTTYGVVLDTPECIGLVAAQHHSLFNEALIHHPQIVGKDFLTAIGLLLQFEED
;
A
#
# COMPACT_ATOMS: atom_id res chain seq x y z
N MET A 1 23.32 -13.68 23.47
CA MET A 1 22.51 -13.88 22.25
C MET A 1 21.30 -12.96 22.34
N SER A 2 21.20 -11.95 21.47
CA SER A 2 20.01 -11.10 21.38
C SER A 2 18.84 -11.91 20.84
N ALA A 3 17.64 -11.69 21.35
CA ALA A 3 16.43 -12.24 20.73
C ALA A 3 16.32 -11.74 19.28
N PRO A 4 15.81 -12.56 18.35
CA PRO A 4 15.55 -12.10 16.99
C PRO A 4 14.55 -10.93 17.03
N PRO A 5 14.69 -9.92 16.16
CA PRO A 5 13.75 -8.81 16.10
C PRO A 5 12.33 -9.36 15.91
N SER A 6 11.39 -8.92 16.75
CA SER A 6 9.99 -9.31 16.60
C SER A 6 9.48 -8.77 15.26
N LEU A 7 9.09 -9.64 14.34
CA LEU A 7 8.40 -9.24 13.12
C LEU A 7 7.06 -8.61 13.53
N ARG A 8 6.96 -7.29 13.43
CA ARG A 8 5.70 -6.56 13.63
C ARG A 8 5.09 -6.30 12.26
N PRO A 9 3.78 -6.54 12.09
CA PRO A 9 3.06 -6.07 10.91
C PRO A 9 3.25 -4.56 10.78
N VAL A 10 3.50 -4.09 9.56
CA VAL A 10 3.52 -2.65 9.23
C VAL A 10 2.19 -2.33 8.56
N ASP A 11 1.50 -1.31 9.05
CA ASP A 11 0.28 -0.79 8.46
C ASP A 11 0.64 0.04 7.20
N LEU A 12 0.96 -0.66 6.10
CA LEU A 12 1.27 -0.07 4.81
C LEU A 12 0.19 -0.47 3.80
N HIS A 13 -0.52 0.52 3.26
CA HIS A 13 -1.35 0.34 2.08
C HIS A 13 -0.51 0.64 0.82
N ALA A 14 -0.51 -0.29 -0.13
CA ALA A 14 0.21 -0.14 -1.39
C ALA A 14 -0.63 -0.72 -2.54
N TRP A 15 -0.51 -0.11 -3.71
CA TRP A 15 -1.13 -0.57 -4.96
C TRP A 15 -0.06 -0.83 -6.02
N LEU A 16 -0.44 -1.51 -7.09
CA LEU A 16 0.44 -1.67 -8.26
C LEU A 16 0.16 -0.55 -9.27
N THR A 17 1.23 0.07 -9.76
CA THR A 17 1.15 0.99 -10.89
C THR A 17 1.83 0.33 -12.08
N SER A 18 1.12 0.19 -13.20
CA SER A 18 1.70 -0.35 -14.43
C SER A 18 2.66 0.67 -15.08
N PRO A 19 3.50 0.24 -16.05
CA PRO A 19 4.31 1.17 -16.85
C PRO A 19 3.51 2.19 -17.66
N SER A 20 2.24 1.89 -17.94
CA SER A 20 1.29 2.78 -18.63
C SER A 20 0.44 3.60 -17.65
N TYR A 21 0.80 3.63 -16.36
CA TYR A 21 0.12 4.39 -15.30
C TYR A 21 -1.30 3.92 -14.96
N GLU A 22 -1.64 2.66 -15.22
CA GLU A 22 -2.82 2.06 -14.62
C GLU A 22 -2.56 1.77 -13.14
N ILE A 23 -3.49 2.19 -12.28
CA ILE A 23 -3.53 1.82 -10.88
C ILE A 23 -4.32 0.53 -10.76
N ILE A 24 -3.80 -0.42 -9.99
CA ILE A 24 -4.50 -1.65 -9.59
C ILE A 24 -4.42 -1.75 -8.07
N ASP A 25 -5.54 -1.45 -7.42
CA ASP A 25 -5.70 -1.49 -5.98
C ASP A 25 -6.77 -2.51 -5.59
N LEU A 26 -6.32 -3.58 -4.91
CA LEU A 26 -7.16 -4.71 -4.50
C LEU A 26 -7.62 -4.59 -3.04
N THR A 27 -7.10 -3.61 -2.29
CA THR A 27 -7.26 -3.54 -0.83
C THR A 27 -8.00 -2.28 -0.38
N PHE A 28 -7.99 -1.20 -1.17
CA PHE A 28 -8.62 0.07 -0.80
C PHE A 28 -10.10 -0.08 -0.53
N SER A 29 -10.88 -0.63 -1.47
CA SER A 29 -12.34 -0.74 -1.31
C SER A 29 -12.73 -1.64 -0.14
N THR A 30 -11.95 -2.70 0.11
CA THR A 30 -12.16 -3.56 1.28
C THR A 30 -11.86 -2.81 2.57
N THR A 31 -10.77 -2.04 2.63
CA THR A 31 -10.42 -1.21 3.79
C THR A 31 -11.51 -0.16 4.05
N TYR A 32 -11.94 0.54 3.00
CA TYR A 32 -13.04 1.49 3.05
C TYR A 32 -14.33 0.85 3.58
N GLY A 33 -14.70 -0.32 3.03
CA GLY A 33 -15.89 -1.05 3.44
C GLY A 33 -15.86 -1.49 4.90
N VAL A 34 -14.71 -1.91 5.42
CA VAL A 34 -14.54 -2.26 6.84
C VAL A 34 -14.59 -1.01 7.73
N VAL A 35 -13.86 0.04 7.37
CA VAL A 35 -13.74 1.26 8.20
C VAL A 35 -15.04 2.04 8.29
N LEU A 36 -15.85 2.04 7.22
CA LEU A 36 -17.10 2.80 7.14
C LEU A 36 -18.37 1.94 7.21
N ASP A 37 -18.25 0.68 7.60
CA ASP A 37 -19.39 -0.27 7.72
C ASP A 37 -20.24 -0.33 6.43
N THR A 38 -19.55 -0.36 5.29
CA THR A 38 -20.13 -0.36 3.93
C THR A 38 -19.82 -1.70 3.26
N PRO A 39 -20.54 -2.79 3.60
CA PRO A 39 -20.16 -4.16 3.22
C PRO A 39 -20.15 -4.41 1.71
N GLU A 40 -20.91 -3.64 0.93
CA GLU A 40 -20.92 -3.71 -0.54
C GLU A 40 -19.57 -3.34 -1.19
N CYS A 41 -18.70 -2.64 -0.46
CA CYS A 41 -17.36 -2.30 -0.94
C CYS A 41 -16.34 -3.43 -0.75
N ILE A 42 -16.64 -4.42 0.09
CA ILE A 42 -15.73 -5.52 0.42
C ILE A 42 -15.50 -6.40 -0.81
N GLY A 43 -14.24 -6.58 -1.19
CA GLY A 43 -13.83 -7.36 -2.35
C GLY A 43 -13.94 -6.62 -3.70
N LEU A 44 -14.39 -5.35 -3.71
CA LEU A 44 -14.31 -4.53 -4.93
C LEU A 44 -12.86 -4.15 -5.24
N VAL A 45 -12.58 -3.92 -6.53
CA VAL A 45 -11.27 -3.57 -7.05
C VAL A 45 -11.31 -2.19 -7.69
N ALA A 46 -10.32 -1.35 -7.40
CA ALA A 46 -10.08 -0.12 -8.15
C ALA A 46 -8.99 -0.38 -9.19
N ALA A 47 -9.37 -0.45 -10.46
CA ALA A 47 -8.45 -0.68 -11.57
C ALA A 47 -8.74 0.27 -12.74
N GLN A 48 -7.91 1.29 -12.94
CA GLN A 48 -8.07 2.25 -14.03
C GLN A 48 -6.79 3.05 -14.31
N HIS A 49 -6.67 3.64 -15.49
CA HIS A 49 -5.64 4.64 -15.77
C HIS A 49 -5.75 5.83 -14.80
N HIS A 50 -4.63 6.28 -14.24
CA HIS A 50 -4.61 7.28 -13.17
C HIS A 50 -5.35 8.59 -13.50
N SER A 51 -5.40 8.98 -14.78
CA SER A 51 -6.05 10.21 -15.24
C SER A 51 -7.58 10.12 -15.37
N LEU A 52 -8.17 8.92 -15.26
CA LEU A 52 -9.61 8.70 -15.42
C LEU A 52 -10.34 8.65 -14.08
N PHE A 53 -9.61 8.58 -12.96
CA PHE A 53 -10.21 8.75 -11.66
C PHE A 53 -10.78 10.16 -11.50
N ASN A 54 -11.92 10.28 -10.84
CA ASN A 54 -12.61 11.55 -10.59
C ASN A 54 -12.42 12.02 -9.14
N GLU A 55 -13.11 13.09 -8.76
CA GLU A 55 -13.03 13.70 -7.43
C GLU A 55 -13.36 12.74 -6.26
N ALA A 56 -14.02 11.61 -6.52
CA ALA A 56 -14.34 10.62 -5.50
C ALA A 56 -13.13 9.74 -5.08
N LEU A 57 -12.08 9.64 -5.91
CA LEU A 57 -10.91 8.80 -5.61
C LEU A 57 -9.65 9.33 -6.31
N ILE A 58 -8.93 10.25 -5.68
CA ILE A 58 -7.69 10.79 -6.23
C ILE A 58 -6.49 10.03 -5.64
N HIS A 59 -5.76 9.30 -6.48
CA HIS A 59 -4.50 8.68 -6.08
C HIS A 59 -3.38 9.73 -6.17
N HIS A 60 -2.77 10.05 -5.04
CA HIS A 60 -1.55 10.85 -4.97
C HIS A 60 -0.35 9.92 -4.78
N PRO A 61 0.31 9.44 -5.85
CA PRO A 61 1.47 8.57 -5.70
C PRO A 61 2.58 9.32 -4.98
N GLN A 62 3.01 8.80 -3.83
CA GLN A 62 4.25 9.22 -3.20
C GLN A 62 5.37 8.32 -3.70
N ILE A 63 6.31 8.91 -4.45
CA ILE A 63 7.58 8.24 -4.75
C ILE A 63 8.38 8.23 -3.45
N VAL A 64 8.63 7.04 -2.92
CA VAL A 64 9.43 6.84 -1.70
C VAL A 64 10.74 6.12 -2.03
N GLY A 65 11.83 6.58 -1.42
CA GLY A 65 13.16 6.00 -1.59
C GLY A 65 13.54 5.01 -0.50
N LYS A 66 14.73 4.42 -0.64
CA LYS A 66 15.32 3.47 0.34
C LYS A 66 15.36 4.04 1.76
N ASP A 67 15.65 5.34 1.88
CA ASP A 67 15.74 6.03 3.18
C ASP A 67 14.39 6.03 3.91
N PHE A 68 13.30 6.30 3.19
CA PHE A 68 11.95 6.23 3.74
C PHE A 68 11.60 4.81 4.19
N LEU A 69 11.87 3.81 3.33
CA LEU A 69 11.59 2.40 3.64
C LEU A 69 12.41 1.90 4.84
N THR A 70 13.62 2.43 5.02
CA THR A 70 14.47 2.15 6.19
C THR A 70 13.88 2.81 7.44
N ALA A 71 13.47 4.08 7.35
CA ALA A 71 12.91 4.84 8.46
C ALA A 71 11.61 4.22 9.02
N ILE A 72 10.78 3.61 8.17
CA ILE A 72 9.56 2.91 8.60
C ILE A 72 9.79 1.43 8.99
N GLY A 73 11.03 0.95 8.93
CA GLY A 73 11.37 -0.43 9.29
C GLY A 73 10.97 -1.49 8.27
N LEU A 74 10.72 -1.13 7.01
CA LEU A 74 10.35 -2.07 5.94
C LEU A 74 11.57 -2.81 5.36
N LEU A 75 12.74 -2.17 5.36
CA LEU A 75 13.98 -2.77 4.87
C LEU A 75 14.75 -3.44 6.01
N LEU A 76 14.77 -4.77 6.01
CA LEU A 76 15.64 -5.56 6.87
C LEU A 76 17.06 -5.55 6.28
N GLN A 77 18.03 -5.06 7.06
CA GLN A 77 19.45 -5.19 6.73
C GLN A 77 20.03 -6.36 7.52
N PHE A 78 20.67 -7.28 6.82
CA PHE A 78 21.46 -8.34 7.43
C PHE A 78 22.92 -7.95 7.29
N GLU A 79 23.68 -8.01 8.38
CA GLU A 79 25.14 -7.92 8.31
C GLU A 79 25.66 -9.23 7.71
N GLU A 80 26.47 -9.15 6.65
CA GLU A 80 27.23 -10.30 6.15
C GLU A 80 28.53 -10.43 6.98
N ASP A 81 28.77 -11.61 7.53
CA ASP A 81 29.98 -11.98 8.29
C ASP A 81 31.25 -12.06 7.40
#